data_AF-A0A1Q4C0F9-F1
#
_entry.id   AF-A0A1Q4C0F9-F1
#
_cell.length_a   1.000
_cell.length_b   1.000
_cell.length_c   1.000
_cell.angle_alpha   90.00
_cell.angle_beta   90.00
_cell.angle_gamma   90.00
#
_symmetry.space_group_name_H-M   'P 1'
#
loop_
_entity.id
_entity.type
_entity.pdbx_description
1 polymer ?
#
loop_
_entity_poly.entity_id
_entity_poly.type
_entity_poly.pdbx_seq_one_letter_code
_entity_poly.pdbx_strand_id
1 'polypeptide(L)'
;MSAAAIAYLGGQHRFIDLNSLFGVHRFSLASGDKDNVDYAQMLSATVIEYIQSMGISTELFALAADVPADDILIVPHETLRRLRVVNDGQGATIWTIEALKEGLYLKGARETVYGIQKFLVVFPSEGDPYLHVIFDGGELVEQIMDMGADRIAINDEFIDLSSLRISRLIDNGNINCIYKLNSEIMSKIQKAQTVGYVLQHSEGAAVYVGFESMPFDAGLKLQGLLEVFHRSDRLTK
;
A
#
# COMPACT_ATOMS: atom_id res chain seq x y z
N MET A 1 0.79 27.13 -11.64
CA MET A 1 1.08 26.22 -10.51
C MET A 1 0.00 26.24 -9.41
N SER A 2 -1.14 26.94 -9.58
CA SER A 2 -2.22 26.97 -8.57
C SER A 2 -3.28 25.87 -8.81
N ALA A 3 -4.29 26.15 -9.64
CA ALA A 3 -5.32 25.17 -10.00
C ALA A 3 -4.77 23.88 -10.64
N ALA A 4 -3.64 23.97 -11.35
CA ALA A 4 -2.96 22.81 -11.91
C ALA A 4 -2.39 21.86 -10.83
N ALA A 5 -1.91 22.40 -9.70
CA ALA A 5 -1.46 21.59 -8.58
C ALA A 5 -2.64 20.83 -7.98
N ILE A 6 -3.78 21.49 -7.74
CA ILE A 6 -5.01 20.84 -7.26
C ILE A 6 -5.51 19.78 -8.24
N ALA A 7 -5.57 20.09 -9.53
CA ALA A 7 -5.97 19.12 -10.56
C ALA A 7 -5.06 17.88 -10.58
N TYR A 8 -3.75 18.07 -10.39
CA TYR A 8 -2.79 16.98 -10.26
C TYR A 8 -3.07 16.09 -9.02
N LEU A 9 -3.42 16.69 -7.87
CA LEU A 9 -3.74 15.93 -6.67
C LEU A 9 -4.95 15.00 -6.87
N GLY A 10 -5.85 15.33 -7.79
CA GLY A 10 -7.04 14.53 -8.12
C GLY A 10 -6.77 13.23 -8.86
N GLY A 11 -5.55 12.99 -9.36
CA GLY A 11 -5.17 11.70 -9.91
C GLY A 11 -5.07 10.64 -8.81
N GLN A 12 -5.61 9.44 -9.03
CA GLN A 12 -5.41 8.30 -8.10
C GLN A 12 -3.96 7.80 -8.11
N HIS A 13 -3.34 7.82 -9.29
CA HIS A 13 -1.94 7.48 -9.52
C HIS A 13 -1.21 8.71 -10.03
N ARG A 14 -0.18 9.13 -9.31
CA ARG A 14 0.47 10.43 -9.50
C ARG A 14 1.96 10.24 -9.67
N PHE A 15 2.43 10.61 -10.87
CA PHE A 15 3.82 10.57 -11.30
C PHE A 15 4.30 11.97 -11.58
N ILE A 16 5.58 12.24 -11.36
CA ILE A 16 6.21 13.48 -11.80
C ILE A 16 7.60 13.13 -12.33
N ASP A 17 7.94 13.66 -13.51
CA ASP A 17 9.29 13.50 -14.04
C ASP A 17 10.30 14.27 -13.19
N LEU A 18 11.53 13.79 -13.08
CA LEU A 18 12.58 14.44 -12.26
C LEU A 18 12.87 15.88 -12.71
N ASN A 19 12.65 16.21 -13.98
CA ASN A 19 12.84 17.56 -14.51
C ASN A 19 11.58 18.44 -14.40
N SER A 20 10.45 17.87 -13.98
CA SER A 20 9.22 18.62 -13.75
C SER A 20 9.23 19.27 -12.37
N LEU A 21 8.58 20.43 -12.26
CA LEU A 21 8.49 21.19 -11.02
C LEU A 21 7.06 21.15 -10.48
N PHE A 22 6.93 20.95 -9.17
CA PHE A 22 5.66 21.07 -8.45
C PHE A 22 5.74 22.29 -7.53
N GLY A 23 4.90 23.28 -7.78
CA GLY A 23 4.85 24.52 -7.01
C GLY A 23 3.57 24.63 -6.19
N VAL A 24 3.67 25.15 -4.97
CA VAL A 24 2.53 25.50 -4.11
C VAL A 24 2.63 26.95 -3.64
N HIS A 25 1.49 27.55 -3.34
CA HIS A 25 1.39 28.86 -2.71
C HIS A 25 0.07 28.98 -1.95
N ARG A 26 -0.09 30.01 -1.11
CA ARG A 26 -1.31 30.20 -0.32
C ARG A 26 -2.49 30.45 -1.24
N PHE A 27 -3.59 29.77 -0.96
CA PHE A 27 -4.88 30.05 -1.58
C PHE A 27 -5.32 31.46 -1.17
N SER A 28 -5.54 32.33 -2.16
CA SER A 28 -6.09 33.65 -1.93
C SER A 28 -7.39 33.80 -2.71
N LEU A 29 -8.34 34.47 -2.08
CA LEU A 29 -9.56 34.92 -2.73
C LEU A 29 -9.28 36.32 -3.26
N ALA A 30 -9.67 36.59 -4.51
CA ALA A 30 -9.52 37.91 -5.10
C ALA A 30 -10.14 38.96 -4.17
N SER A 31 -9.36 39.99 -3.85
CA SER A 31 -9.68 40.96 -2.81
C SER A 31 -10.95 41.74 -3.15
N GLY A 32 -12.03 41.49 -2.43
CA GLY A 32 -13.30 42.18 -2.66
C GLY A 32 -14.45 41.68 -1.80
N ASP A 33 -14.24 41.51 -0.49
CA ASP A 33 -15.24 41.85 0.54
C ASP A 33 -14.70 41.47 1.93
N LYS A 34 -14.99 42.33 2.92
CA LYS A 34 -14.55 42.17 4.32
C LYS A 34 -15.29 41.05 5.07
N ASP A 35 -16.23 40.38 4.41
CA ASP A 35 -17.01 39.22 4.92
C ASP A 35 -16.34 37.86 4.63
N ASN A 36 -15.08 37.86 4.16
CA ASN A 36 -14.41 36.68 3.61
C ASN A 36 -13.72 35.74 4.62
N VAL A 37 -13.76 36.02 5.93
CA VAL A 37 -13.03 35.18 6.91
C VAL A 37 -13.67 33.80 7.03
N ASP A 38 -14.99 33.74 7.21
CA ASP A 38 -15.72 32.47 7.32
C ASP A 38 -15.64 31.66 6.02
N TYR A 39 -15.69 32.35 4.88
CA TYR A 39 -15.55 31.72 3.56
C TYR A 39 -14.11 31.20 3.33
N ALA A 40 -13.09 31.94 3.72
CA ALA A 40 -11.69 31.50 3.63
C ALA A 40 -11.42 30.29 4.55
N GLN A 41 -12.03 30.26 5.74
CA GLN A 41 -11.95 29.11 6.64
C GLN A 41 -12.65 27.88 6.05
N MET A 42 -13.85 28.04 5.51
CA MET A 42 -14.58 26.95 4.84
C MET A 42 -13.80 26.41 3.64
N LEU A 43 -13.25 27.28 2.80
CA LEU A 43 -12.42 26.88 1.66
C LEU A 43 -11.16 26.12 2.13
N SER A 44 -10.50 26.59 3.18
CA SER A 44 -9.33 25.92 3.74
C SER A 44 -9.67 24.52 4.23
N ALA A 45 -10.80 24.36 4.93
CA ALA A 45 -11.28 23.05 5.36
C ALA A 45 -11.57 22.13 4.17
N THR A 46 -12.25 22.62 3.12
CA THR A 46 -12.52 21.85 1.90
C THR A 46 -11.24 21.41 1.20
N VAL A 47 -10.21 22.26 1.13
CA VAL A 47 -8.91 21.89 0.54
C VAL A 47 -8.20 20.83 1.38
N ILE A 48 -8.22 20.95 2.71
CA ILE A 48 -7.63 19.95 3.61
C ILE A 48 -8.35 18.60 3.47
N GLU A 49 -9.68 18.59 3.47
CA GLU A 49 -10.49 17.39 3.25
C GLU A 49 -10.18 16.75 1.89
N TYR A 50 -10.05 17.55 0.84
CA TYR A 50 -9.68 17.07 -0.47
C TYR A 50 -8.29 16.41 -0.47
N ILE A 51 -7.26 17.09 0.04
CA ILE A 51 -5.88 16.56 0.18
C ILE A 51 -5.91 15.22 0.93
N GLN A 52 -6.61 15.17 2.05
CA GLN A 52 -6.71 13.96 2.87
C GLN A 52 -7.43 12.83 2.15
N SER A 53 -8.53 13.11 1.44
CA SER A 53 -9.29 12.11 0.67
C SER A 53 -8.47 11.50 -0.48
N MET A 54 -7.53 12.27 -1.05
CA MET A 54 -6.59 11.79 -2.07
C MET A 54 -5.39 11.01 -1.50
N GLY A 55 -5.38 10.76 -0.18
CA GLY A 55 -4.32 10.03 0.53
C GLY A 55 -3.05 10.86 0.74
N ILE A 56 -3.12 12.17 0.61
CA ILE A 56 -1.98 13.09 0.69
C ILE A 56 -1.86 13.61 2.13
N SER A 57 -0.63 13.84 2.59
CA SER A 57 -0.41 14.45 3.91
C SER A 57 -0.92 15.88 3.94
N THR A 58 -1.66 16.23 4.99
CA THR A 58 -2.19 17.59 5.21
C THR A 58 -1.08 18.61 5.47
N GLU A 59 0.15 18.17 5.75
CA GLU A 59 1.33 19.04 5.78
C GLU A 59 1.56 19.78 4.46
N LEU A 60 1.08 19.26 3.32
CA LEU A 60 1.12 19.98 2.05
C LEU A 60 0.36 21.32 2.13
N PHE A 61 -0.78 21.33 2.82
CA PHE A 61 -1.56 22.54 3.01
C PHE A 61 -0.80 23.55 3.88
N ALA A 62 -0.13 23.09 4.95
CA ALA A 62 0.69 23.95 5.79
C ALA A 62 1.83 24.59 4.99
N LEU A 63 2.56 23.80 4.18
CA LEU A 63 3.59 24.32 3.28
C LEU A 63 3.06 25.37 2.30
N ALA A 64 1.86 25.15 1.75
CA ALA A 64 1.25 26.10 0.84
C ALA A 64 0.82 27.39 1.57
N ALA A 65 0.23 27.27 2.76
CA ALA A 65 -0.31 28.39 3.53
C ALA A 65 0.76 29.39 3.99
N ASP A 66 1.99 28.92 4.20
CA ASP A 66 3.13 29.75 4.60
C ASP A 66 3.74 30.57 3.45
N VAL A 67 3.37 30.28 2.21
CA VAL A 67 3.91 30.93 1.01
C VAL A 67 2.98 32.05 0.54
N PRO A 68 3.44 33.31 0.39
CA PRO A 68 2.62 34.40 -0.11
C PRO A 68 1.90 34.08 -1.42
N ALA A 69 0.75 34.71 -1.67
CA ALA A 69 -0.08 34.39 -2.84
C ALA A 69 0.56 34.83 -4.17
N ASP A 70 1.53 35.75 -4.11
CA ASP A 70 2.33 36.28 -5.20
C ASP A 70 3.70 35.59 -5.34
N ASP A 71 3.97 34.56 -4.51
CA ASP A 71 5.18 33.75 -4.55
C ASP A 71 4.84 32.27 -4.79
N ILE A 72 5.85 31.44 -5.11
CA ILE A 72 5.69 30.00 -5.33
C ILE A 72 6.84 29.26 -4.67
N LEU A 73 6.51 28.34 -3.76
CA LEU A 73 7.45 27.36 -3.26
C LEU A 73 7.50 26.17 -4.21
N ILE A 74 8.65 25.95 -4.83
CA ILE A 74 8.95 24.71 -5.54
C ILE A 74 9.29 23.62 -4.52
N VAL A 75 8.44 22.61 -4.44
CA VAL A 75 8.57 21.54 -3.44
C VAL A 75 9.55 20.48 -3.97
N PRO A 76 10.60 20.14 -3.20
CA PRO A 76 11.55 19.10 -3.61
C PRO A 76 10.88 17.74 -3.82
N HIS A 77 11.38 16.95 -4.78
CA HIS A 77 10.84 15.62 -5.12
C HIS A 77 10.78 14.66 -3.93
N GLU A 78 11.78 14.69 -3.04
CA GLU A 78 11.75 13.86 -1.82
C GLU A 78 10.56 14.23 -0.93
N THR A 79 10.26 15.53 -0.81
CA THR A 79 9.16 16.05 -0.01
C THR A 79 7.83 15.66 -0.66
N LEU A 80 7.72 15.74 -1.99
CA LEU A 80 6.53 15.29 -2.71
C LEU A 80 6.21 13.81 -2.44
N ARG A 81 7.23 12.93 -2.43
CA ARG A 81 7.05 11.51 -2.08
C ARG A 81 6.69 11.31 -0.61
N ARG A 82 7.41 11.98 0.30
CA ARG A 82 7.14 11.91 1.75
C ARG A 82 5.71 12.34 2.08
N LEU A 83 5.21 13.37 1.41
CA LEU A 83 3.85 13.87 1.57
C LEU A 83 2.81 13.09 0.77
N ARG A 84 3.22 12.07 -0.01
CA ARG A 84 2.37 11.27 -0.92
C ARG A 84 1.68 12.09 -2.01
N VAL A 85 2.21 13.26 -2.35
CA VAL A 85 1.80 14.02 -3.54
C VAL A 85 2.14 13.23 -4.79
N VAL A 86 3.36 12.68 -4.82
CA VAL A 86 3.80 11.70 -5.79
C VAL A 86 3.71 10.34 -5.11
N ASN A 87 3.00 9.40 -5.72
CA ASN A 87 2.85 8.05 -5.18
C ASN A 87 3.39 6.97 -6.11
N ASP A 88 3.99 7.35 -7.26
CA ASP A 88 4.63 6.44 -8.21
C ASP A 88 3.74 5.24 -8.60
N GLY A 89 2.43 5.52 -8.69
CA GLY A 89 1.42 4.52 -9.05
C GLY A 89 0.95 3.62 -7.91
N GLN A 90 1.45 3.81 -6.68
CA GLN A 90 1.12 3.02 -5.51
C GLN A 90 -0.01 3.68 -4.70
N GLY A 91 -1.14 2.99 -4.55
CA GLY A 91 -2.22 3.42 -3.65
C GLY A 91 -1.83 3.28 -2.17
N ALA A 92 -2.72 3.71 -1.28
CA ALA A 92 -2.56 3.45 0.15
C ALA A 92 -2.67 1.95 0.44
N THR A 93 -1.85 1.45 1.36
CA THR A 93 -2.01 0.09 1.90
C THR A 93 -3.01 0.13 3.05
N ILE A 94 -4.03 -0.73 2.97
CA ILE A 94 -5.08 -0.85 3.96
C ILE A 94 -5.00 -2.23 4.60
N TRP A 95 -4.93 -2.26 5.92
CA TRP A 95 -4.90 -3.49 6.71
C TRP A 95 -6.22 -3.72 7.45
N THR A 96 -6.91 -4.82 7.17
CA THR A 96 -8.17 -5.22 7.81
C THR A 96 -8.06 -6.62 8.42
N ILE A 97 -8.88 -6.88 9.44
CA ILE A 97 -9.18 -8.24 9.89
C ILE A 97 -10.54 -8.59 9.30
N GLU A 98 -10.61 -9.70 8.59
CA GLU A 98 -11.84 -10.16 7.95
C GLU A 98 -12.12 -11.62 8.35
N ALA A 99 -13.40 -11.98 8.30
CA ALA A 99 -13.86 -13.32 8.58
C ALA A 99 -14.22 -14.03 7.29
N LEU A 100 -13.85 -15.31 7.20
CA LEU A 100 -14.40 -16.27 6.26
C LEU A 100 -15.25 -17.26 7.06
N LYS A 101 -16.08 -18.03 6.35
CA LYS A 101 -16.85 -19.12 6.97
C LYS A 101 -15.96 -20.11 7.74
N GLU A 102 -14.69 -20.20 7.35
CA GLU A 102 -13.71 -21.19 7.82
C GLU A 102 -12.54 -20.57 8.57
N GLY A 103 -12.66 -19.33 9.08
CA GLY A 103 -11.60 -18.72 9.89
C GLY A 103 -11.53 -17.21 9.83
N LEU A 104 -10.43 -16.66 10.34
CA LEU A 104 -10.12 -15.23 10.30
C LEU A 104 -8.87 -15.02 9.46
N TYR A 105 -8.73 -13.84 8.88
CA TYR A 105 -7.50 -13.48 8.20
C TYR A 105 -7.18 -12.00 8.36
N LEU A 106 -5.89 -11.72 8.42
CA LEU A 106 -5.37 -10.37 8.26
C LEU A 106 -5.15 -10.12 6.78
N LYS A 107 -5.73 -9.07 6.22
CA LYS A 107 -5.57 -8.67 4.82
C LYS A 107 -4.88 -7.32 4.73
N GLY A 108 -3.71 -7.30 4.10
CA GLY A 108 -3.12 -6.09 3.54
C GLY A 108 -3.51 -5.99 2.08
N ALA A 109 -4.04 -4.84 1.65
CA ALA A 109 -4.41 -4.61 0.26
C ALA A 109 -3.98 -3.22 -0.21
N ARG A 110 -3.52 -3.13 -1.45
CA ARG A 110 -3.16 -1.88 -2.13
C ARG A 110 -3.54 -1.97 -3.61
N GLU A 111 -4.23 -0.95 -4.11
CA GLU A 111 -4.43 -0.75 -5.54
C GLU A 111 -3.20 -0.07 -6.15
N THR A 112 -2.80 -0.50 -7.35
CA THR A 112 -1.69 0.11 -8.09
C THR A 112 -2.07 0.33 -9.55
N VAL A 113 -1.24 1.06 -10.29
CA VAL A 113 -1.38 1.15 -11.76
C VAL A 113 -1.28 -0.20 -12.47
N TYR A 114 -0.70 -1.21 -11.80
CA TYR A 114 -0.55 -2.56 -12.31
C TYR A 114 -1.62 -3.52 -11.76
N GLY A 115 -2.66 -3.00 -11.13
CA GLY A 115 -3.72 -3.80 -10.51
C GLY A 115 -3.54 -3.97 -9.00
N ILE A 116 -4.34 -4.87 -8.44
CA ILE A 116 -4.45 -5.09 -7.00
C ILE A 116 -3.29 -5.93 -6.47
N GLN A 117 -2.82 -5.60 -5.27
CA GLN A 117 -1.84 -6.39 -4.52
C GLN A 117 -2.45 -6.72 -3.16
N LYS A 118 -2.47 -8.01 -2.79
CA LYS A 118 -2.98 -8.46 -1.49
C LYS A 118 -2.01 -9.43 -0.83
N PHE A 119 -1.84 -9.22 0.47
CA PHE A 119 -1.04 -10.04 1.37
C PHE A 119 -1.94 -10.50 2.53
N LEU A 120 -2.31 -11.79 2.54
CA LEU A 120 -3.26 -12.33 3.52
C LEU A 120 -2.55 -13.35 4.42
N VAL A 121 -2.58 -13.11 5.73
CA VAL A 121 -2.24 -14.14 6.72
C VAL A 121 -3.53 -14.76 7.20
N VAL A 122 -3.77 -16.01 6.80
CA VAL A 122 -5.02 -16.71 7.07
C VAL A 122 -4.86 -17.66 8.25
N PHE A 123 -5.81 -17.58 9.18
CA PHE A 123 -5.95 -18.41 10.36
C PHE A 123 -7.23 -19.25 10.20
N PRO A 124 -7.12 -20.44 9.58
CA PRO A 124 -8.29 -21.29 9.37
C PRO A 124 -8.85 -21.79 10.70
N SER A 125 -10.08 -22.29 10.72
CA SER A 125 -10.68 -22.92 11.91
C SER A 125 -10.04 -24.29 12.19
N GLU A 126 -9.47 -24.93 11.17
CA GLU A 126 -8.76 -26.20 11.26
C GLU A 126 -7.47 -26.15 10.42
N GLY A 127 -6.41 -26.76 10.92
CA GLY A 127 -5.10 -26.79 10.27
C GLY A 127 -4.20 -25.60 10.63
N ASP A 128 -3.04 -25.52 9.99
CA ASP A 128 -2.03 -24.51 10.29
C ASP A 128 -2.30 -23.18 9.55
N PRO A 129 -1.86 -22.03 10.09
CA PRO A 129 -1.90 -20.76 9.38
C PRO A 129 -1.13 -20.80 8.06
N TYR A 130 -1.60 -20.04 7.08
CA TYR A 130 -1.00 -19.97 5.75
C TYR A 130 -0.99 -18.55 5.21
N LEU A 131 -0.07 -18.31 4.28
CA LEU A 131 0.03 -17.07 3.53
C LEU A 131 -0.74 -17.24 2.23
N HIS A 132 -1.62 -16.30 1.91
CA HIS A 132 -2.28 -16.19 0.62
C HIS A 132 -1.93 -14.84 0.00
N VAL A 133 -1.22 -14.88 -1.11
CA VAL A 133 -0.84 -13.68 -1.88
C VAL A 133 -1.68 -13.63 -3.15
N ILE A 134 -2.17 -12.44 -3.47
CA ILE A 134 -2.93 -12.18 -4.70
C ILE A 134 -2.34 -10.97 -5.39
N PHE A 135 -2.01 -11.09 -6.67
CA PHE A 135 -1.60 -9.95 -7.49
C PHE A 135 -1.97 -10.16 -8.96
N ASP A 136 -2.10 -9.05 -9.68
CA ASP A 136 -2.42 -9.05 -11.10
C ASP A 136 -1.23 -9.56 -11.93
N GLY A 137 -1.46 -10.57 -12.78
CA GLY A 137 -0.45 -11.11 -13.69
C GLY A 137 -0.39 -10.38 -15.05
N GLY A 138 -1.34 -9.49 -15.32
CA GLY A 138 -1.48 -8.77 -16.58
C GLY A 138 -1.61 -9.70 -17.79
N GLU A 139 -1.17 -9.21 -18.94
CA GLU A 139 -1.18 -9.96 -20.21
C GLU A 139 -0.23 -11.17 -20.20
N LEU A 140 0.72 -11.20 -19.25
CA LEU A 140 1.74 -12.25 -19.15
C LEU A 140 1.44 -13.30 -18.08
N VAL A 141 0.20 -13.34 -17.58
CA VAL A 141 -0.21 -14.18 -16.45
C VAL A 141 0.17 -15.65 -16.65
N GLU A 142 0.00 -16.21 -17.85
CA GLU A 142 0.35 -17.60 -18.16
C GLU A 142 1.86 -17.83 -18.12
N GLN A 143 2.68 -16.91 -18.65
CA GLN A 143 4.14 -17.04 -18.62
C GLN A 143 4.71 -16.88 -17.20
N ILE A 144 4.07 -16.05 -16.38
CA ILE A 144 4.46 -15.88 -14.97
C ILE A 144 4.23 -17.19 -14.19
N MET A 145 3.24 -17.99 -14.57
CA MET A 145 2.99 -19.30 -13.96
C MET A 145 4.11 -20.32 -14.20
N ASP A 146 5.01 -20.09 -15.16
CA ASP A 146 6.20 -20.92 -15.41
C ASP A 146 7.40 -20.54 -14.51
N MET A 147 7.31 -19.46 -13.74
CA MET A 147 8.38 -19.04 -12.82
C MET A 147 8.53 -20.04 -11.66
N GLY A 148 9.76 -20.49 -11.41
CA GLY A 148 10.02 -21.61 -10.48
C GLY A 148 10.28 -21.20 -9.03
N ALA A 149 10.74 -19.97 -8.80
CA ALA A 149 11.16 -19.49 -7.48
C ALA A 149 10.14 -18.49 -6.91
N ASP A 150 9.71 -18.75 -5.68
CA ASP A 150 8.69 -18.00 -4.96
C ASP A 150 9.34 -17.47 -3.68
N ARG A 151 9.30 -16.17 -3.43
CA ARG A 151 9.94 -15.58 -2.25
C ARG A 151 9.05 -14.55 -1.59
N ILE A 152 9.09 -14.50 -0.26
CA ILE A 152 8.51 -13.40 0.51
C ILE A 152 9.59 -12.33 0.75
N ALA A 153 9.23 -11.07 0.54
CA ALA A 153 10.07 -9.93 0.88
C ALA A 153 9.64 -9.37 2.24
N ILE A 154 10.56 -9.26 3.21
CA ILE A 154 10.33 -8.69 4.53
C ILE A 154 11.49 -7.75 4.85
N ASN A 155 11.24 -6.46 5.05
CA ASN A 155 12.28 -5.46 5.37
C ASN A 155 13.51 -5.55 4.45
N ASP A 156 13.27 -5.68 3.15
CA ASP A 156 14.28 -5.83 2.08
C ASP A 156 15.06 -7.16 2.09
N GLU A 157 14.72 -8.09 2.99
CA GLU A 157 15.21 -9.48 2.98
C GLU A 157 14.26 -10.37 2.18
N PHE A 158 14.80 -11.21 1.30
CA PHE A 158 14.01 -12.20 0.57
C PHE A 158 14.20 -13.61 1.12
N ILE A 159 13.10 -14.24 1.52
CA ILE A 159 13.06 -15.58 2.10
C ILE A 159 12.39 -16.53 1.10
N ASP A 160 13.02 -17.67 0.81
CA ASP A 160 12.45 -18.67 -0.10
C ASP A 160 11.17 -19.31 0.47
N LEU A 161 10.14 -19.35 -0.36
CA LEU A 161 8.85 -20.00 -0.11
C LEU A 161 8.61 -21.19 -1.05
N SER A 162 9.51 -21.47 -1.99
CA SER A 162 9.29 -22.43 -3.07
C SER A 162 8.92 -23.82 -2.56
N SER A 163 9.55 -24.26 -1.46
CA SER A 163 9.29 -25.54 -0.78
C SER A 163 8.05 -25.55 0.12
N LEU A 164 7.50 -24.37 0.44
CA LEU A 164 6.33 -24.18 1.31
C LEU A 164 5.03 -23.98 0.52
N ARG A 165 5.11 -23.92 -0.81
CA ARG A 165 3.97 -23.72 -1.71
C ARG A 165 2.95 -24.85 -1.58
N ILE A 166 1.72 -24.45 -1.27
CA ILE A 166 0.53 -25.31 -1.27
C ILE A 166 -0.11 -25.29 -2.65
N SER A 167 -0.32 -24.09 -3.21
CA SER A 167 -0.92 -23.93 -4.53
C SER A 167 -0.49 -22.62 -5.19
N ARG A 168 -0.57 -22.61 -6.52
CA ARG A 168 -0.50 -21.41 -7.35
C ARG A 168 -1.48 -21.59 -8.49
N LEU A 169 -2.40 -20.64 -8.67
CA LEU A 169 -3.47 -20.72 -9.66
C LEU A 169 -3.85 -19.34 -10.19
N ILE A 170 -4.37 -19.31 -11.40
CA ILE A 170 -4.96 -18.11 -11.99
C ILE A 170 -6.45 -18.10 -11.63
N ASP A 171 -6.93 -16.99 -11.09
CA ASP A 171 -8.35 -16.75 -10.85
C ASP A 171 -8.72 -15.32 -11.28
N ASN A 172 -9.60 -15.21 -12.27
CA ASN A 172 -10.05 -13.93 -12.84
C ASN A 172 -8.89 -12.97 -13.21
N GLY A 173 -7.84 -13.49 -13.84
CA GLY A 173 -6.64 -12.73 -14.24
C GLY A 173 -5.63 -12.48 -13.12
N ASN A 174 -5.97 -12.81 -11.87
CA ASN A 174 -5.07 -12.67 -10.73
C ASN A 174 -4.33 -13.97 -10.46
N ILE A 175 -3.05 -13.86 -10.12
CA ILE A 175 -2.24 -14.96 -9.61
C ILE A 175 -2.52 -15.07 -8.12
N ASN A 176 -2.97 -16.26 -7.71
CA ASN A 176 -3.26 -16.62 -6.33
C ASN A 176 -2.24 -17.65 -5.89
N CYS A 177 -1.44 -17.29 -4.90
CA CYS A 177 -0.38 -18.12 -4.36
C CYS A 177 -0.63 -18.42 -2.89
N ILE A 178 -0.58 -19.70 -2.50
CA ILE A 178 -0.80 -20.14 -1.12
C ILE A 178 0.43 -20.88 -0.62
N TYR A 179 0.91 -20.52 0.58
CA TYR A 179 2.09 -21.10 1.22
C TYR A 179 1.84 -21.44 2.68
N LYS A 180 2.43 -22.53 3.16
CA LYS A 180 2.50 -22.82 4.59
C LYS A 180 3.28 -21.73 5.31
N LEU A 181 2.81 -21.29 6.48
CA LEU A 181 3.58 -20.42 7.35
C LEU A 181 4.16 -21.21 8.51
N ASN A 182 5.48 -21.36 8.51
CA ASN A 182 6.19 -21.88 9.67
C ASN A 182 6.38 -20.76 10.72
N SER A 183 6.76 -21.15 11.94
CA SER A 183 6.94 -20.21 13.06
C SER A 183 8.03 -19.16 12.81
N GLU A 184 9.05 -19.49 12.02
CA GLU A 184 10.13 -18.55 11.69
C GLU A 184 9.62 -17.40 10.81
N ILE A 185 8.94 -17.73 9.70
CA ILE A 185 8.37 -16.74 8.78
C ILE A 185 7.31 -15.91 9.50
N MET A 186 6.44 -16.55 10.29
CA MET A 186 5.44 -15.84 11.10
C MET A 186 6.09 -14.82 12.03
N SER A 187 7.17 -15.20 12.73
CA SER A 187 7.90 -14.28 13.62
C SER A 187 8.53 -13.10 12.88
N LYS A 188 9.02 -13.32 11.65
CA LYS A 188 9.54 -12.25 10.80
C LYS A 188 8.43 -11.29 10.34
N ILE A 189 7.28 -11.81 9.92
CA ILE A 189 6.11 -10.98 9.53
C ILE A 189 5.65 -10.11 10.71
N GLN A 190 5.60 -10.65 11.93
CA GLN A 190 5.20 -9.88 13.13
C GLN A 190 6.08 -8.66 13.39
N LYS A 191 7.33 -8.69 12.95
CA LYS A 191 8.33 -7.62 13.14
C LYS A 191 8.58 -6.82 11.86
N ALA A 192 7.81 -7.08 10.81
CA ALA A 192 7.95 -6.40 9.54
C ALA A 192 7.60 -4.91 9.67
N GLN A 193 8.34 -4.08 8.96
CA GLN A 193 7.98 -2.71 8.59
C GLN A 193 7.40 -2.71 7.18
N THR A 194 7.86 -3.63 6.34
CA THR A 194 7.32 -3.87 5.00
C THR A 194 7.21 -5.36 4.72
N VAL A 195 6.22 -5.72 3.91
CA VAL A 195 6.03 -7.06 3.37
C VAL A 195 5.90 -7.02 1.86
N GLY A 196 6.09 -8.15 1.20
CA GLY A 196 5.98 -8.29 -0.23
C GLY A 196 6.11 -9.74 -0.65
N TYR A 197 5.96 -9.98 -1.93
CA TYR A 197 6.05 -11.29 -2.54
C TYR A 197 6.55 -11.16 -3.97
N VAL A 198 7.44 -12.07 -4.36
CA VAL A 198 8.04 -12.08 -5.70
C VAL A 198 8.10 -13.48 -6.28
N LEU A 199 7.85 -13.55 -7.59
CA LEU A 199 8.10 -14.68 -8.46
C LEU A 199 9.31 -14.41 -9.34
N GLN A 200 10.16 -15.42 -9.50
CA GLN A 200 11.37 -15.38 -10.30
C GLN A 200 11.52 -16.66 -11.11
N HIS A 201 12.12 -16.58 -12.30
CA HIS A 201 12.42 -17.79 -13.10
C HIS A 201 13.33 -18.76 -12.35
N SER A 202 14.31 -18.24 -11.63
CA SER A 202 15.22 -19.00 -10.78
C SER A 202 15.63 -18.15 -9.58
N GLU A 203 16.18 -18.81 -8.56
CA GLU A 203 16.78 -18.10 -7.44
C GLU A 203 17.87 -17.13 -7.94
N GLY A 204 17.83 -15.88 -7.44
CA GLY A 204 18.79 -14.84 -7.80
C GLY A 204 18.57 -14.16 -9.15
N ALA A 205 17.50 -14.49 -9.91
CA ALA A 205 17.19 -13.79 -11.14
C ALA A 205 16.92 -12.30 -10.89
N ALA A 206 17.50 -11.40 -11.69
CA ALA A 206 17.33 -9.95 -11.52
C ALA A 206 15.89 -9.46 -11.80
N VAL A 207 15.14 -10.22 -12.60
CA VAL A 207 13.76 -9.89 -12.98
C VAL A 207 12.81 -10.71 -12.13
N TYR A 208 11.81 -10.04 -11.57
CA TYR A 208 10.74 -10.66 -10.81
C TYR A 208 9.39 -10.05 -11.16
N VAL A 209 8.32 -10.76 -10.78
CA VAL A 209 6.94 -10.25 -10.83
C VAL A 209 6.30 -10.41 -9.44
N GLY A 210 5.50 -9.44 -9.03
CA GLY A 210 4.85 -9.42 -7.72
C GLY A 210 4.87 -8.01 -7.16
N PHE A 211 5.11 -7.87 -5.87
CA PHE A 211 5.18 -6.59 -5.20
C PHE A 211 6.11 -6.60 -4.01
N GLU A 212 6.77 -5.49 -3.77
CA GLU A 212 7.66 -5.29 -2.64
C GLU A 212 7.24 -4.07 -1.83
N SER A 213 7.88 -3.94 -0.66
CA SER A 213 7.84 -2.76 0.18
C SER A 213 6.40 -2.28 0.50
N MET A 214 5.43 -3.19 0.59
CA MET A 214 4.09 -2.87 1.07
C MET A 214 4.19 -2.55 2.56
N PRO A 215 3.88 -1.31 3.00
CA PRO A 215 4.00 -0.93 4.40
C PRO A 215 3.17 -1.86 5.30
N PHE A 216 3.78 -2.33 6.39
CA PHE A 216 3.16 -3.19 7.37
C PHE A 216 2.97 -2.44 8.69
N ASP A 217 1.73 -2.00 8.96
CA ASP A 217 1.34 -1.34 10.21
C ASP A 217 0.35 -2.20 11.05
N ALA A 218 0.26 -3.49 10.71
CA ALA A 218 -0.73 -4.40 11.25
C ALA A 218 -0.22 -5.31 12.38
N GLY A 219 0.94 -5.03 12.96
CA GLY A 219 1.57 -5.87 14.00
C GLY A 219 0.64 -6.19 15.18
N LEU A 220 -0.10 -5.20 15.68
CA LEU A 220 -1.06 -5.40 16.77
C LEU A 220 -2.27 -6.26 16.34
N LYS A 221 -2.77 -6.08 15.11
CA LYS A 221 -3.86 -6.88 14.54
C LYS A 221 -3.43 -8.34 14.40
N LEU A 222 -2.23 -8.57 13.88
CA LEU A 222 -1.65 -9.90 13.73
C LEU A 222 -1.45 -10.59 15.08
N GLN A 223 -0.91 -9.87 16.06
CA GLN A 223 -0.75 -10.39 17.42
C GLN A 223 -2.09 -10.83 18.01
N GLY A 224 -3.12 -9.99 17.92
CA GLY A 224 -4.45 -10.33 18.42
C GLY A 224 -5.04 -11.58 17.76
N LEU A 225 -4.84 -11.74 16.44
CA LEU A 225 -5.28 -12.94 15.72
C LEU A 225 -4.54 -14.21 16.18
N LEU A 226 -3.23 -14.14 16.38
CA LEU A 226 -2.44 -15.27 16.89
C LEU A 226 -2.89 -15.70 18.28
N GLU A 227 -3.21 -14.75 19.16
CA GLU A 227 -3.73 -15.05 20.50
C GLU A 227 -5.09 -15.77 20.45
N VAL A 228 -5.97 -15.37 19.53
CA VAL A 228 -7.27 -16.03 19.31
C VAL A 228 -7.07 -17.44 18.75
N PHE A 229 -6.24 -17.57 17.71
CA PHE A 229 -5.98 -18.84 17.04
C PHE A 229 -5.40 -19.90 17.99
N HIS A 230 -4.35 -19.55 18.75
CA HIS A 230 -3.74 -20.47 19.71
C HIS A 230 -4.65 -20.83 20.90
N ARG A 231 -5.66 -20.03 21.23
CA ARG A 231 -6.67 -20.40 22.23
C ARG A 231 -7.63 -21.45 21.68
N SER A 232 -8.07 -21.31 20.44
CA SER A 232 -8.94 -22.28 19.77
C SER A 232 -8.28 -23.66 19.66
N ASP A 233 -7.00 -23.71 19.30
CA ASP A 233 -6.21 -24.95 19.22
C ASP A 233 -6.11 -25.72 20.55
N ARG A 234 -6.20 -25.02 21.68
CA ARG A 234 -6.15 -25.63 23.02
C ARG A 234 -7.50 -26.17 23.47
N LEU A 235 -8.61 -25.74 22.87
CA LEU A 235 -9.95 -26.21 23.20
C LEU A 235 -10.36 -27.44 22.38
N THR A 236 -9.66 -27.71 21.27
CA THR A 236 -9.92 -28.83 20.35
C THR A 236 -9.00 -30.04 20.58
N LYS A 237 -8.03 -29.94 21.49
CA LYS A 237 -7.16 -31.04 21.97
C LYS A 237 -7.57 -31.51 23.35
#